data_AF-A0ABD7BZQ9-F1
#
_entry.id   AF-A0ABD7BZQ9-F1
#
_cell.length_a   1.000
_cell.length_b   1.000
_cell.length_c   1.000
_cell.angle_alpha   90.00
_cell.angle_beta   90.00
_cell.angle_gamma   90.00
#
_symmetry.space_group_name_H-M   'P 1'
#
loop_
_entity.id
_entity.type
_entity.pdbx_description
1 polymer ?
#
loop_
_entity_poly.entity_id
_entity_poly.type
_entity_poly.pdbx_seq_one_letter_code
_entity_poly.pdbx_strand_id
1 'polypeptide(L)'
;MRYQLTIVSDGGGIWRQLPGPEPPGQMVSFWFPSGPDTDSLRRRVIATTAHEFQHIATALAGQPRRGGQREPDAYLAGACAQLMIEGAVARADLPGGHDPRADPFLPSAARRSAHAGSTTGGALLRFFGDADTLHINEGGRHLMRHCHETIGFPLQQ
;
A
#
# COMPACT_ATOMS: atom_id res chain seq x y z
N MET A 1 -13.25 -22.90 3.37
CA MET A 1 -12.78 -21.95 4.42
C MET A 1 -13.54 -20.64 4.23
N ARG A 2 -14.05 -20.00 5.29
CA ARG A 2 -14.70 -18.68 5.22
C ARG A 2 -13.76 -17.66 5.87
N TYR A 3 -13.34 -16.67 5.09
CA TYR A 3 -12.50 -15.58 5.56
C TYR A 3 -13.36 -14.33 5.76
N GLN A 4 -13.14 -13.62 6.87
CA GLN A 4 -13.64 -12.27 7.07
C GLN A 4 -12.40 -11.37 7.17
N LEU A 5 -12.26 -10.47 6.21
CA LEU A 5 -11.12 -9.58 6.07
C LEU A 5 -11.62 -8.14 6.16
N THR A 6 -11.44 -7.53 7.33
CA THR A 6 -11.64 -6.10 7.52
C THR A 6 -10.30 -5.43 7.26
N ILE A 7 -10.21 -4.71 6.15
CA ILE A 7 -9.06 -3.88 5.83
C ILE A 7 -9.41 -2.42 6.12
N VAL A 8 -8.59 -1.76 6.94
CA VAL A 8 -8.72 -0.36 7.33
C VAL A 8 -7.47 0.35 6.85
N SER A 9 -7.61 1.37 6.02
CA SER A 9 -6.46 2.08 5.48
C SER A 9 -6.71 3.59 5.37
N ASP A 10 -6.61 4.27 6.52
CA ASP A 10 -5.75 5.44 6.66
C ASP A 10 -5.19 5.58 8.11
N GLY A 11 -3.87 5.49 8.26
CA GLY A 11 -3.10 6.25 9.26
C GLY A 11 -3.32 6.09 10.79
N GLY A 12 -4.14 5.18 11.32
CA GLY A 12 -4.18 4.89 12.78
C GLY A 12 -5.55 4.81 13.45
N GLY A 13 -6.67 4.87 12.73
CA GLY A 13 -8.00 4.69 13.32
C GLY A 13 -8.40 3.22 13.48
N ILE A 14 -8.62 2.75 14.72
CA ILE A 14 -9.32 1.48 14.97
C ILE A 14 -10.83 1.76 15.00
N TRP A 15 -11.57 1.26 14.00
CA TRP A 15 -13.03 1.28 14.03
C TRP A 15 -13.59 -0.12 14.28
N ARG A 16 -14.52 -0.22 15.24
CA ARG A 16 -15.30 -1.43 15.51
C ARG A 16 -16.49 -1.49 14.55
N GLN A 17 -16.73 -2.66 13.99
CA GLN A 17 -17.98 -3.00 13.33
C GLN A 17 -19.12 -2.85 14.35
N LEU A 18 -20.11 -2.00 14.05
CA LEU A 18 -21.34 -1.93 14.84
C LEU A 18 -22.17 -3.21 14.60
N PRO A 19 -22.72 -3.83 15.65
CA PRO A 19 -23.47 -5.07 15.51
C PRO A 19 -24.78 -4.82 14.74
N GLY A 20 -24.88 -5.37 13.52
CA GLY A 20 -26.10 -5.44 12.74
C GLY A 20 -26.76 -6.83 12.83
N PRO A 21 -28.08 -6.94 12.56
CA PRO A 21 -28.87 -8.15 12.81
C PRO A 21 -28.65 -9.32 11.82
N GLU A 22 -27.98 -9.09 10.69
CA GLU A 22 -27.67 -10.14 9.71
C GLU A 22 -26.20 -10.57 9.78
N PRO A 23 -25.86 -11.87 9.60
CA PRO A 23 -24.48 -12.27 9.38
C PRO A 23 -24.02 -11.56 8.10
N PRO A 24 -23.07 -10.61 8.19
CA PRO A 24 -22.74 -9.77 7.05
C PRO A 24 -22.24 -10.67 5.91
N GLY A 25 -22.79 -10.47 4.72
CA GLY A 25 -22.09 -10.86 3.50
C GLY A 25 -20.65 -10.34 3.57
N GLN A 26 -19.71 -11.05 2.94
CA GLN A 26 -18.30 -10.65 2.95
C GLN A 26 -18.18 -9.24 2.34
N MET A 27 -17.75 -8.26 3.14
CA MET A 27 -17.67 -6.86 2.73
C MET A 27 -16.26 -6.35 2.98
N VAL A 28 -15.65 -5.77 1.96
CA VAL A 28 -14.41 -4.99 2.06
C VAL A 28 -14.80 -3.53 1.85
N SER A 29 -14.46 -2.67 2.80
CA SER A 29 -14.76 -1.23 2.74
C SER A 29 -13.47 -0.44 2.73
N PHE A 30 -13.33 0.46 1.75
CA PHE A 30 -12.26 1.44 1.70
C PHE A 30 -12.81 2.80 2.13
N TRP A 31 -12.13 3.44 3.07
CA TRP A 31 -12.48 4.77 3.54
C TRP A 31 -11.31 5.69 3.27
N PHE A 32 -11.55 6.76 2.52
CA PHE A 32 -10.56 7.80 2.24
C PHE A 32 -10.99 9.08 2.96
N PRO A 33 -10.04 9.87 3.49
CA PRO A 33 -10.37 11.11 4.16
C PRO A 33 -11.18 12.02 3.24
N SER A 34 -12.24 12.62 3.77
CA SER A 34 -13.01 13.63 3.05
C SER A 34 -12.18 14.90 2.93
N GLY A 35 -12.05 15.40 1.71
CA GLY A 35 -11.25 16.58 1.41
C GLY A 35 -11.49 17.04 -0.03
N PRO A 36 -10.94 18.20 -0.42
CA PRO A 36 -10.94 18.61 -1.82
C PRO A 36 -10.30 17.51 -2.67
N ASP A 37 -10.86 17.27 -3.86
CA ASP A 37 -10.26 16.39 -4.86
C ASP A 37 -8.93 17.01 -5.32
N THR A 38 -7.84 16.50 -4.78
CA THR A 38 -6.47 16.92 -5.10
C THR A 38 -5.70 15.76 -5.70
N ASP A 39 -4.69 16.08 -6.50
CA ASP A 39 -3.76 15.08 -7.02
C ASP A 39 -3.14 14.23 -5.90
N SER A 40 -2.87 14.82 -4.73
CA SER A 40 -2.35 14.10 -3.57
C SER A 40 -3.36 13.11 -2.97
N LEU A 41 -4.65 13.48 -2.88
CA LEU A 41 -5.69 12.57 -2.41
C LEU A 41 -5.88 11.41 -3.39
N ARG A 42 -5.98 11.70 -4.68
CA ARG A 42 -6.09 10.70 -5.75
C ARG A 42 -4.94 9.70 -5.74
N ARG A 43 -3.70 10.19 -5.66
CA ARG A 43 -2.50 9.35 -5.58
C ARG A 43 -2.48 8.48 -4.33
N ARG A 44 -2.86 9.02 -3.18
CA ARG A 44 -2.98 8.28 -1.93
C ARG A 44 -4.05 7.19 -2.02
N VAL A 45 -5.20 7.48 -2.63
CA VAL A 45 -6.28 6.51 -2.88
C VAL A 45 -5.75 5.34 -3.71
N ILE A 46 -5.09 5.62 -4.83
CA ILE A 46 -4.51 4.59 -5.71
C ILE A 46 -3.53 3.70 -4.94
N ALA A 47 -2.57 4.32 -4.24
CA ALA A 47 -1.52 3.61 -3.52
C ALA A 47 -2.10 2.70 -2.43
N THR A 48 -2.99 3.26 -1.61
CA THR A 48 -3.67 2.56 -0.52
C THR A 48 -4.53 1.43 -1.05
N THR A 49 -5.35 1.66 -2.09
CA THR A 49 -6.16 0.59 -2.68
C THR A 49 -5.28 -0.56 -3.14
N ALA A 50 -4.23 -0.31 -3.92
CA ALA A 50 -3.35 -1.36 -4.41
C ALA A 50 -2.62 -2.11 -3.28
N HIS A 51 -2.19 -1.41 -2.23
CA HIS A 51 -1.61 -2.02 -1.03
C HIS A 51 -2.54 -3.06 -0.41
N GLU A 52 -3.81 -2.69 -0.22
CA GLU A 52 -4.78 -3.58 0.41
C GLU A 52 -5.23 -4.73 -0.50
N PHE A 53 -5.34 -4.48 -1.81
CA PHE A 53 -5.60 -5.55 -2.77
C PHE A 53 -4.46 -6.56 -2.84
N GLN A 54 -3.21 -6.15 -2.60
CA GLN A 54 -2.08 -7.08 -2.49
C GLN A 54 -2.24 -8.01 -1.28
N HIS A 55 -2.73 -7.51 -0.14
CA HIS A 55 -3.05 -8.35 1.02
C HIS A 55 -4.19 -9.33 0.70
N ILE A 56 -5.24 -8.88 0.02
CA ILE A 56 -6.36 -9.73 -0.42
C ILE A 56 -5.85 -10.84 -1.35
N ALA A 57 -5.11 -10.48 -2.40
CA ALA A 57 -4.59 -11.42 -3.38
C ALA A 57 -3.70 -12.48 -2.73
N THR A 58 -2.82 -12.06 -1.82
CA THR A 58 -1.99 -12.97 -1.01
C THR A 58 -2.82 -13.93 -0.17
N ALA A 59 -3.87 -13.43 0.50
CA ALA A 59 -4.73 -14.26 1.32
C ALA A 59 -5.50 -15.29 0.47
N LEU A 60 -6.03 -14.86 -0.69
CA LEU A 60 -6.73 -15.72 -1.64
C LEU A 60 -5.83 -16.78 -2.28
N ALA A 61 -4.54 -16.49 -2.46
CA ALA A 61 -3.53 -17.44 -2.92
C ALA A 61 -3.16 -18.51 -1.87
N GLY A 62 -3.87 -18.60 -0.75
CA GLY A 62 -3.61 -19.60 0.29
C GLY A 62 -2.37 -19.29 1.12
N GLN A 63 -1.90 -18.04 1.12
CA GLN A 63 -0.73 -17.58 1.89
C GLN A 63 -1.14 -16.61 3.02
N PRO A 64 -2.13 -16.94 3.87
CA PRO A 64 -2.86 -15.95 4.66
C PRO A 64 -2.11 -15.31 5.86
N ARG A 65 -0.87 -15.68 6.26
CA ARG A 65 -0.01 -14.87 7.18
C ARG A 65 1.29 -15.52 7.70
N ARG A 66 2.34 -14.69 7.82
CA ARG A 66 2.93 -14.23 9.10
C ARG A 66 3.16 -12.71 9.00
N GLY A 67 2.44 -11.94 9.81
CA GLY A 67 2.40 -10.48 9.72
C GLY A 67 3.79 -9.84 9.81
N GLY A 68 4.21 -9.17 8.74
CA GLY A 68 5.50 -8.51 8.60
C GLY A 68 6.24 -8.86 7.31
N GLN A 69 6.14 -10.10 6.81
CA GLN A 69 6.95 -10.53 5.66
C GLN A 69 6.48 -10.01 4.30
N ARG A 70 5.21 -9.62 4.17
CA ARG A 70 4.60 -9.19 2.89
C ARG A 70 4.07 -7.77 2.90
N GLU A 71 4.26 -7.08 4.02
CA GLU A 71 3.94 -5.67 4.11
C GLU A 71 4.77 -4.84 3.10
N PRO A 72 6.07 -5.14 2.86
CA PRO A 72 6.82 -4.48 1.80
C PRO A 72 6.21 -4.69 0.41
N ASP A 73 5.71 -5.88 0.10
CA ASP A 73 5.07 -6.20 -1.17
C ASP A 73 3.81 -5.35 -1.40
N ALA A 74 3.04 -5.11 -0.34
CA ALA A 74 1.86 -4.26 -0.39
C ALA A 74 2.22 -2.78 -0.63
N TYR A 75 3.27 -2.28 0.03
CA TYR A 75 3.80 -0.94 -0.26
C TYR A 75 4.37 -0.82 -1.68
N LEU A 76 5.04 -1.87 -2.17
CA LEU A 76 5.51 -1.94 -3.56
C LEU A 76 4.32 -1.87 -4.52
N ALA A 77 3.26 -2.66 -4.30
CA ALA A 77 2.04 -2.63 -5.11
C ALA A 77 1.44 -1.22 -5.21
N GLY A 78 1.43 -0.46 -4.11
CA GLY A 78 1.00 0.93 -4.08
C GLY A 78 1.80 1.83 -5.03
N ALA A 79 3.14 1.79 -4.93
CA ALA A 79 4.01 2.60 -5.78
C ALA A 79 3.91 2.21 -7.27
N CYS A 80 3.81 0.92 -7.58
CA CYS A 80 3.66 0.42 -8.95
C CYS A 80 2.30 0.82 -9.56
N ALA A 81 1.22 0.77 -8.77
CA ALA A 81 -0.10 1.20 -9.21
C ALA A 81 -0.14 2.69 -9.51
N GLN A 82 0.46 3.53 -8.65
CA GLN A 82 0.59 4.95 -8.93
C GLN A 82 1.37 5.19 -10.22
N LEU A 83 2.55 4.59 -10.38
CA LEU A 83 3.35 4.76 -11.59
C LEU A 83 2.57 4.34 -12.86
N MET A 84 1.84 3.22 -12.81
CA MET A 84 1.07 2.71 -13.94
C MET A 84 -0.13 3.61 -14.29
N ILE A 85 -0.88 4.07 -13.29
CA ILE A 85 -2.14 4.82 -13.50
C ILE A 85 -1.85 6.29 -13.79
N GLU A 86 -0.91 6.89 -13.07
CA GLU A 86 -0.57 8.31 -13.17
C GLU A 86 0.52 8.59 -14.22
N GLY A 87 1.19 7.55 -14.70
CA GLY A 87 2.41 7.68 -15.52
C GLY A 87 3.61 8.21 -14.73
N ALA A 88 3.46 8.44 -13.42
CA ALA A 88 4.49 8.97 -12.55
C ALA A 88 4.25 8.63 -11.07
N VAL A 89 5.33 8.59 -10.28
CA VAL A 89 5.27 8.54 -8.82
C VAL A 89 6.24 9.59 -8.25
N ALA A 90 5.76 10.45 -7.36
CA ALA A 90 6.63 11.43 -6.71
C ALA A 90 7.37 10.79 -5.53
N ARG A 91 8.59 11.24 -5.26
CA ARG A 91 9.40 10.80 -4.12
C ARG A 91 8.69 11.08 -2.80
N ALA A 92 7.95 12.19 -2.74
CA ALA A 92 7.13 12.56 -1.60
C ALA A 92 5.90 11.66 -1.39
N ASP A 93 5.46 10.94 -2.43
CA ASP A 93 4.34 10.00 -2.36
C ASP A 93 4.81 8.58 -1.96
N LEU A 94 6.12 8.32 -1.93
CA LEU A 94 6.66 7.05 -1.45
C LEU A 94 6.33 6.85 0.03
N PRO A 95 6.08 5.60 0.46
CA PRO A 95 5.87 5.31 1.87
C PRO A 95 7.15 5.67 2.65
N GLY A 96 7.07 6.68 3.50
CA GLY A 96 8.24 7.21 4.19
C GLY A 96 7.85 8.14 5.32
N GLY A 97 8.77 8.35 6.27
CA GLY A 97 8.56 9.29 7.37
C GLY A 97 7.92 8.69 8.62
N HIS A 98 8.02 7.38 8.84
CA HIS A 98 7.74 6.84 10.17
C HIS A 98 8.68 7.48 11.19
N ASP A 99 8.14 8.27 12.12
CA ASP A 99 8.89 8.78 13.26
C ASP A 99 9.01 7.66 14.30
N PRO A 100 10.22 7.13 14.59
CA PRO A 100 10.39 6.11 15.62
C PRO A 100 9.92 6.58 17.00
N ARG A 101 9.82 7.88 17.23
CA ARG A 101 9.25 8.44 18.48
C ARG A 101 7.75 8.21 18.61
N ALA A 102 7.04 7.91 17.51
CA ALA A 102 5.62 7.57 17.52
C ALA A 102 5.36 6.09 17.89
N ASP A 103 6.39 5.22 17.83
CA ASP A 103 6.26 3.78 18.11
C ASP A 103 5.62 3.45 19.47
N PRO A 104 5.92 4.15 20.59
CA PRO A 104 5.30 3.85 21.87
C PRO A 104 3.77 3.99 21.88
N PHE A 105 3.20 4.77 20.95
CA PHE A 105 1.77 5.08 20.89
C PHE A 105 0.99 4.21 19.89
N LEU A 106 1.68 3.37 19.12
CA LEU A 106 1.09 2.57 18.05
C LEU A 106 0.92 1.10 18.45
N PRO A 107 -0.18 0.43 18.07
CA PRO A 107 -0.30 -1.01 18.15
C PRO A 107 0.84 -1.71 17.41
N SER A 108 1.27 -2.88 17.88
CA SER A 108 2.40 -3.63 17.27
C SER A 108 2.22 -3.92 15.78
N ALA A 109 1.00 -4.08 15.29
CA ALA A 109 0.73 -4.24 13.86
C ALA A 109 0.99 -2.95 13.07
N ALA A 110 0.52 -1.80 13.58
CA ALA A 110 0.73 -0.50 12.95
C ALA A 110 2.22 -0.12 12.92
N ARG A 111 2.97 -0.38 14.00
CA ARG A 111 4.44 -0.20 14.00
C ARG A 111 5.15 -0.99 12.92
N ARG A 112 4.84 -2.28 12.80
CA ARG A 112 5.43 -3.15 11.77
C ARG A 112 5.09 -2.66 10.37
N SER A 113 3.85 -2.20 10.17
CA SER A 113 3.42 -1.61 8.91
C SER A 113 4.23 -0.36 8.59
N ALA A 114 4.32 0.59 9.52
CA ALA A 114 5.06 1.83 9.32
C ALA A 114 6.56 1.58 9.05
N HIS A 115 7.17 0.63 9.76
CA HIS A 115 8.56 0.25 9.53
C HIS A 115 8.77 -0.38 8.15
N ALA A 116 7.87 -1.28 7.72
CA ALA A 116 7.91 -1.86 6.38
C ALA A 116 7.71 -0.80 5.29
N GLY A 117 6.82 0.17 5.51
CA GLY A 117 6.64 1.31 4.62
C GLY A 117 7.92 2.11 4.46
N SER A 118 8.52 2.55 5.57
CA SER A 118 9.78 3.29 5.56
C SER A 118 10.92 2.55 4.87
N THR A 119 11.05 1.24 5.13
CA THR A 119 12.07 0.39 4.50
C THR A 119 11.84 0.28 2.99
N THR A 120 10.59 0.09 2.58
CA THR A 120 10.21 -0.06 1.17
C THR A 120 10.42 1.25 0.42
N GLY A 121 9.96 2.38 0.97
CA GLY A 121 10.19 3.69 0.34
C GLY A 121 11.66 4.01 0.20
N GLY A 122 12.47 3.74 1.24
CA GLY A 122 13.93 3.88 1.16
C GLY A 122 14.54 3.02 0.05
N ALA A 123 14.09 1.76 -0.10
CA ALA A 123 14.55 0.90 -1.17
C ALA A 123 14.13 1.40 -2.56
N LEU A 124 12.94 1.99 -2.70
CA LEU A 124 12.41 2.50 -3.96
C LEU A 124 13.16 3.74 -4.47
N LEU A 125 13.84 4.50 -3.59
CA LEU A 125 14.63 5.68 -3.98
C LEU A 125 15.68 5.36 -5.06
N ARG A 126 16.19 4.13 -5.12
CA ARG A 126 17.17 3.70 -6.14
C ARG A 126 16.66 3.87 -7.58
N PHE A 127 15.34 3.82 -7.81
CA PHE A 127 14.75 3.98 -9.15
C PHE A 127 14.64 5.44 -9.57
N PHE A 128 14.68 6.38 -8.63
CA PHE A 128 14.56 7.81 -8.88
C PHE A 128 15.89 8.43 -9.33
N GLY A 129 17.03 7.85 -8.94
CA GLY A 129 18.31 8.56 -9.02
C GLY A 129 18.22 9.87 -8.23
N ASP A 130 18.52 10.99 -8.87
CA ASP A 130 18.42 12.33 -8.26
C ASP A 130 17.03 12.98 -8.46
N ALA A 131 16.14 12.39 -9.25
CA ALA A 131 14.85 13.00 -9.58
C ALA A 131 13.85 12.99 -8.41
N ASP A 132 13.02 14.02 -8.32
CA ASP A 132 11.91 14.07 -7.36
C ASP A 132 10.66 13.34 -7.84
N THR A 133 10.55 13.11 -9.15
CA THR A 133 9.44 12.39 -9.76
C THR A 133 9.99 11.32 -10.70
N LEU A 134 9.51 10.09 -10.50
CA LEU A 134 9.82 8.97 -11.37
C LEU A 134 8.70 8.83 -12.40
N HIS A 135 9.01 8.99 -13.68
CA HIS A 135 8.09 8.74 -14.79
C HIS A 135 8.28 7.33 -15.36
N ILE A 136 7.38 6.87 -16.25
CA ILE A 136 7.58 5.63 -17.06
C ILE A 136 8.66 5.86 -18.15
N ASN A 137 9.86 6.23 -17.72
CA ASN A 137 11.08 6.26 -18.50
C ASN A 137 11.91 5.01 -18.16
N GLU A 138 13.23 5.05 -18.32
CA GLU A 138 14.10 3.93 -17.95
C GLU A 138 13.93 3.50 -16.48
N GLY A 139 14.03 4.43 -15.53
CA GLY A 139 13.86 4.14 -14.10
C GLY A 139 12.48 3.59 -13.77
N GLY A 140 11.42 4.18 -14.36
CA GLY A 140 10.05 3.68 -14.18
C GLY A 140 9.85 2.28 -14.75
N ARG A 141 10.43 1.97 -15.93
CA ARG A 141 10.40 0.61 -16.49
C ARG A 141 11.16 -0.39 -15.63
N HIS A 142 12.27 0.01 -15.01
CA HIS A 142 12.97 -0.82 -14.03
C HIS A 142 12.13 -1.08 -12.78
N LEU A 143 11.42 -0.07 -12.28
CA LEU A 143 10.47 -0.26 -11.18
C LEU A 143 9.37 -1.24 -11.61
N MET A 144 8.70 -1.03 -12.75
CA MET A 144 7.63 -1.93 -13.22
C MET A 144 8.11 -3.37 -13.38
N ARG A 145 9.32 -3.59 -13.90
CA ARG A 145 9.92 -4.93 -13.96
C ARG A 145 10.13 -5.52 -12.57
N HIS A 146 10.67 -4.75 -11.64
CA HIS A 146 10.85 -5.17 -10.26
C HIS A 146 9.50 -5.54 -9.59
N CYS A 147 8.43 -4.78 -9.86
CA CYS A 147 7.08 -5.09 -9.40
C CYS A 147 6.60 -6.44 -9.97
N HIS A 148 6.82 -6.68 -11.26
CA HIS A 148 6.45 -7.93 -11.89
C HIS A 148 7.20 -9.13 -11.29
N GLU A 149 8.51 -9.03 -11.17
CA GLU A 149 9.37 -10.10 -10.65
C GLU A 149 9.11 -10.41 -9.16
N THR A 150 8.78 -9.38 -8.37
CA THR A 150 8.61 -9.53 -6.91
C THR A 150 7.20 -9.95 -6.53
N ILE A 151 6.18 -9.32 -7.13
CA ILE A 151 4.77 -9.46 -6.70
C ILE A 151 3.83 -9.87 -7.83
N GLY A 152 4.33 -10.17 -9.03
CA GLY A 152 3.50 -10.54 -10.16
C GLY A 152 2.67 -9.38 -10.72
N PHE A 153 3.09 -8.12 -10.47
CA PHE A 153 2.37 -6.95 -10.96
C PHE A 153 2.27 -6.99 -12.50
N PRO A 154 1.14 -6.60 -13.11
CA PRO A 154 1.00 -6.62 -14.57
C PRO A 154 2.03 -5.71 -15.24
N LEU A 155 2.68 -6.21 -16.29
CA LEU A 155 3.42 -5.36 -17.22
C LEU A 155 2.46 -4.87 -18.30
N GLN A 156 2.45 -3.57 -18.57
CA GLN A 156 1.87 -3.08 -19.82
C GLN A 156 2.77 -3.56 -20.97
N GLN A 157 2.16 -4.23 -21.96
CA GLN A 157 2.82 -4.66 -23.19
C GLN A 157 3.05 -3.46 -24.12
#